data_AF-A0A8H5RRV8-F1
#
_entry.id   AF-A0A8H5RRV8-F1
#
_cell.length_a   1.000
_cell.length_b   1.000
_cell.length_c   1.000
_cell.angle_alpha   90.00
_cell.angle_beta   90.00
_cell.angle_gamma   90.00
#
_symmetry.space_group_name_H-M   'P 1'
#
loop_
_entity.id
_entity.type
_entity.pdbx_description
1 polymer ?
#
loop_
_entity_poly.entity_id
_entity_poly.type
_entity_poly.pdbx_seq_one_letter_code
_entity_poly.pdbx_strand_id
1 'polypeptide(L)'
;MQELQQQLDQYKQATAFASVELVQSPQADFQDDLTQVRKIRHSLKLPPLQQAMHMIGIYLNNVNSMLPLFHSDTLLRLVGETYALEPRQRDPIDWAAINVVLAMALQQMPESNIVSTSYGTTEGYLSNAQSVLWAITLSQTQLINIQTLIGMAMLLQTGHDSTPALVIISTAIRLIHKIGLHNRAYSAHLDAVERQQHARVFWLAYIVDKDLSLRAQQPSIQMDEDIDLDFPMPLDTDTSGDSGAGVVTSLDGSTTMNYFLARVQLASIQGDIYDHLYSTRAWKRTLEERRLKREKIVFALNNWKASVPSDFGAPNVTATTGNNPSIGAFFCILHTNSLLSLMLITRAHA
;
A
#
# COMPACT_ATOMS: atom_id res chain seq x y z
N MET A 1 3.50 48.86 -45.40
CA MET A 1 4.82 49.02 -44.73
C MET A 1 4.75 50.00 -43.57
N GLN A 2 4.30 51.25 -43.75
CA GLN A 2 4.12 52.21 -42.64
C GLN A 2 3.09 51.75 -41.58
N GLU A 3 1.97 51.18 -42.00
CA GLU A 3 0.90 50.71 -41.11
C GLU A 3 1.34 49.50 -40.25
N LEU A 4 2.21 48.65 -40.80
CA LEU A 4 2.76 47.48 -40.13
C LEU A 4 3.85 47.86 -39.11
N GLN A 5 4.60 48.93 -39.40
CA GLN A 5 5.56 49.50 -38.46
C GLN A 5 4.86 50.15 -37.26
N GLN A 6 3.74 50.83 -37.51
CA GLN A 6 2.94 51.48 -36.47
C GLN A 6 2.27 50.47 -35.53
N GLN A 7 1.82 49.32 -36.06
CA GLN A 7 1.31 48.21 -35.26
C GLN A 7 2.43 47.53 -34.43
N LEU A 8 3.64 47.41 -34.98
CA LEU A 8 4.79 46.85 -34.26
C LEU A 8 5.22 47.75 -33.09
N ASP A 9 5.17 49.07 -33.28
CA ASP A 9 5.53 50.04 -32.24
C ASP A 9 4.45 50.14 -31.15
N GLN A 10 3.17 50.03 -31.50
CA GLN A 10 2.08 49.88 -30.52
C GLN A 10 2.19 48.58 -29.71
N TYR A 11 2.55 47.46 -30.36
CA TYR A 11 2.77 46.19 -29.66
C TYR A 11 3.93 46.28 -28.68
N LYS A 12 5.05 46.90 -29.08
CA LYS A 12 6.22 47.12 -28.21
C LYS A 12 5.90 48.02 -27.01
N GLN A 13 5.11 49.08 -27.20
CA GLN A 13 4.65 49.93 -26.10
C GLN A 13 3.67 49.21 -25.16
N ALA A 14 2.77 48.38 -25.68
CA ALA A 14 1.87 47.58 -24.86
C ALA A 14 2.61 46.52 -24.02
N THR A 15 3.69 45.92 -24.56
CA THR A 15 4.54 44.99 -23.81
C THR A 15 5.45 45.67 -22.79
N ALA A 16 5.81 46.95 -22.96
CA ALA A 16 6.65 47.67 -22.01
C ALA A 16 5.92 48.00 -20.68
N PHE A 17 4.60 48.21 -20.73
CA PHE A 17 3.75 48.41 -19.54
C PHE A 17 3.27 47.09 -18.91
N ALA A 18 3.42 45.95 -19.59
CA ALA A 18 3.20 44.62 -19.05
C ALA A 18 4.49 44.03 -18.44
N SER A 19 5.29 44.88 -17.79
CA SER A 19 6.29 44.44 -16.83
C SER A 19 5.56 43.89 -15.61
N VAL A 20 5.00 42.68 -15.73
CA VAL A 20 4.68 41.86 -14.57
C VAL A 20 6.00 41.80 -13.80
N GLU A 21 6.04 42.42 -12.63
CA GLU A 21 7.06 42.10 -11.64
C GLU A 21 7.05 40.58 -11.55
N LEU A 22 8.10 39.95 -12.10
CA LEU A 22 8.47 38.60 -11.76
C LEU A 22 8.70 38.67 -10.25
N VAL A 23 7.65 38.40 -9.49
CA VAL A 23 7.78 37.89 -8.14
C VAL A 23 8.71 36.71 -8.32
N GLN A 24 9.98 36.92 -7.95
CA GLN A 24 10.96 35.86 -7.90
C GLN A 24 10.28 34.79 -7.07
N SER A 25 9.92 33.69 -7.73
CA SER A 25 9.55 32.47 -7.03
C SER A 25 10.65 32.27 -6.00
N PRO A 26 10.34 32.00 -4.71
CA PRO A 26 11.41 31.66 -3.79
C PRO A 26 12.12 30.49 -4.47
N GLN A 27 13.36 30.73 -4.90
CA GLN A 27 14.23 29.66 -5.34
C GLN A 27 14.28 28.75 -4.12
N ALA A 28 13.48 27.68 -4.14
CA ALA A 28 13.59 26.64 -3.15
C ALA A 28 15.06 26.23 -3.19
N ASP A 29 15.74 26.50 -2.09
CA ASP A 29 17.19 26.45 -2.02
C ASP A 29 17.61 24.99 -2.15
N PHE A 30 17.81 24.52 -3.39
CA PHE A 30 18.21 23.14 -3.72
C PHE A 30 19.49 22.75 -2.96
N GLN A 31 20.28 23.73 -2.55
CA GLN A 31 21.47 23.53 -1.71
C GLN A 31 21.09 23.07 -0.30
N ASP A 32 20.00 23.58 0.27
CA ASP A 32 19.52 23.24 1.62
C ASP A 32 18.95 21.81 1.64
N ASP A 33 18.21 21.40 0.60
CA ASP A 33 17.76 20.02 0.40
C ASP A 33 18.94 19.04 0.29
N LEU A 34 19.99 19.39 -0.44
CA LEU A 34 21.20 18.57 -0.53
C LEU A 34 21.93 18.46 0.82
N THR A 35 21.93 19.51 1.65
CA THR A 35 22.51 19.45 3.00
C THR A 35 21.66 18.66 3.99
N GLN A 36 20.33 18.69 3.87
CA GLN A 36 19.41 17.84 4.63
C GLN A 36 19.56 16.37 4.22
N VAL A 37 19.61 16.07 2.92
CA VAL A 37 19.91 14.72 2.40
C VAL A 37 21.26 14.22 2.91
N ARG A 38 22.27 15.10 2.97
CA ARG A 38 23.59 14.77 3.55
C ARG A 38 23.48 14.50 5.05
N LYS A 39 22.76 15.32 5.82
CA LYS A 39 22.50 15.12 7.26
C LYS A 39 21.74 13.83 7.56
N ILE A 40 20.75 13.45 6.75
CA ILE A 40 19.99 12.20 6.89
C ILE A 40 20.91 10.98 6.70
N ARG A 41 21.76 11.01 5.65
CA ARG A 41 22.80 9.97 5.45
C ARG A 41 23.77 9.88 6.64
N HIS A 42 23.93 10.94 7.42
CA HIS A 42 24.87 10.97 8.54
C HIS A 42 24.35 10.31 9.83
N SER A 43 23.08 9.91 9.92
CA SER A 43 22.61 9.10 11.07
C SER A 43 21.44 8.16 10.76
N LEU A 44 21.62 7.19 9.84
CA LEU A 44 20.67 6.07 9.63
C LEU A 44 20.68 5.09 10.82
N LYS A 45 20.34 5.61 12.00
CA LYS A 45 20.32 4.88 13.27
C LYS A 45 19.11 3.95 13.29
N LEU A 46 19.29 2.80 13.93
CA LEU A 46 18.24 1.85 14.23
C LEU A 46 18.31 1.55 15.73
N PRO A 47 17.21 1.11 16.36
CA PRO A 47 17.23 0.66 17.75
C PRO A 47 18.19 -0.53 17.92
N PRO A 48 18.58 -0.87 19.17
CA PRO A 48 19.38 -2.07 19.45
C PRO A 48 18.82 -3.32 18.78
N LEU A 49 19.68 -4.19 18.25
CA LEU A 49 19.26 -5.34 17.44
C LEU A 49 18.24 -6.22 18.17
N GLN A 50 18.46 -6.51 19.47
CA GLN A 50 17.52 -7.30 20.27
C GLN A 50 16.10 -6.73 20.26
N GLN A 51 15.99 -5.40 20.34
CA GLN A 51 14.73 -4.70 20.32
C GLN A 51 14.07 -4.76 18.94
N ALA A 52 14.83 -4.48 17.88
CA ALA A 52 14.33 -4.58 16.51
C ALA A 52 13.87 -6.00 16.19
N MET A 53 14.62 -7.02 16.57
CA MET A 53 14.26 -8.41 16.34
C MET A 53 12.97 -8.81 17.06
N HIS A 54 12.74 -8.31 18.27
CA HIS A 54 11.47 -8.51 18.96
C HIS A 54 10.29 -7.90 18.17
N MET A 55 10.44 -6.67 17.70
CA MET A 55 9.44 -5.98 16.88
C MET A 55 9.21 -6.68 15.54
N ILE A 56 10.28 -7.10 14.86
CA ILE A 56 10.20 -7.87 13.61
C ILE A 56 9.45 -9.18 13.83
N GLY A 57 9.67 -9.88 14.95
CA GLY A 57 8.89 -11.06 15.31
C GLY A 57 7.40 -10.77 15.44
N ILE A 58 7.02 -9.66 16.06
CA ILE A 58 5.61 -9.21 16.16
C ILE A 58 5.05 -8.90 14.77
N TYR A 59 5.80 -8.18 13.94
CA TYR A 59 5.41 -7.89 12.56
C TYR A 59 5.15 -9.17 11.76
N LEU A 60 6.10 -10.11 11.78
CA LEU A 60 6.04 -11.35 11.03
C LEU A 60 4.85 -12.22 11.45
N ASN A 61 4.59 -12.33 12.76
CA ASN A 61 3.52 -13.17 13.30
C ASN A 61 2.11 -12.56 13.17
N ASN A 62 2.00 -11.23 13.00
CA ASN A 62 0.71 -10.55 12.97
C ASN A 62 0.40 -9.92 11.61
N VAL A 63 1.21 -8.97 11.14
CA VAL A 63 0.91 -8.22 9.91
C VAL A 63 1.30 -9.04 8.69
N ASN A 64 2.54 -9.53 8.64
CA ASN A 64 3.06 -10.25 7.47
C ASN A 64 2.39 -11.61 7.28
N SER A 65 1.97 -12.27 8.36
CA SER A 65 1.23 -13.53 8.30
C SER A 65 -0.15 -13.37 7.63
N MET A 66 -0.77 -12.19 7.75
CA MET A 66 -2.08 -11.88 7.14
C MET A 66 -1.94 -11.23 5.76
N LEU A 67 -0.95 -10.35 5.62
CA LEU A 67 -0.67 -9.53 4.44
C LEU A 67 0.84 -9.64 4.13
N PRO A 68 1.26 -10.67 3.36
CA PRO A 68 2.67 -11.05 3.20
C PRO A 68 3.46 -10.09 2.31
N LEU A 69 3.78 -8.92 2.87
CA LEU A 69 4.51 -7.86 2.19
C LEU A 69 5.97 -8.24 1.96
N PHE A 70 6.57 -9.00 2.88
CA PHE A 70 7.93 -9.52 2.74
C PHE A 70 7.95 -11.05 2.85
N HIS A 71 8.88 -11.67 2.13
CA HIS A 71 9.27 -13.04 2.43
C HIS A 71 10.12 -13.05 3.71
N SER A 72 9.79 -13.93 4.65
CA SER A 72 10.32 -13.88 6.02
C SER A 72 11.85 -14.01 6.09
N ASP A 73 12.43 -15.00 5.40
CA ASP A 73 13.89 -15.20 5.39
C ASP A 73 14.63 -14.07 4.70
N THR A 74 14.02 -13.48 3.67
CA THR A 74 14.61 -12.37 2.92
C THR A 74 14.64 -11.12 3.80
N LEU A 75 13.59 -10.85 4.56
CA LEU A 75 13.56 -9.75 5.53
C LEU A 75 14.56 -9.94 6.66
N LEU A 76 14.65 -11.14 7.25
CA LEU A 76 15.59 -11.42 8.33
C LEU A 76 17.05 -11.28 7.86
N ARG A 77 17.36 -11.72 6.64
CA ARG A 77 18.66 -11.54 6.02
C ARG A 77 18.98 -10.06 5.80
N LEU A 78 18.04 -9.30 5.22
CA LEU A 78 18.15 -7.85 5.02
C LEU A 78 18.47 -7.12 6.34
N VAL A 79 17.78 -7.49 7.42
CA VAL A 79 18.01 -6.94 8.75
C VAL A 79 19.41 -7.29 9.24
N GLY A 80 19.82 -8.56 9.15
CA GLY A 80 21.15 -8.99 9.57
C GLY A 80 22.27 -8.24 8.83
N GLU A 81 22.17 -8.13 7.51
CA GLU A 81 23.11 -7.40 6.65
C GLU A 81 23.15 -5.90 7.00
N THR A 82 21.99 -5.28 7.22
CA THR A 82 21.92 -3.85 7.59
C THR A 82 22.52 -3.56 8.96
N TYR A 83 22.35 -4.48 9.92
CA TYR A 83 22.92 -4.34 11.27
C TYR A 83 24.41 -4.63 11.33
N ALA A 84 24.96 -5.40 10.38
CA ALA A 84 26.40 -5.62 10.25
C ALA A 84 27.15 -4.35 9.78
N LEU A 85 26.45 -3.39 9.19
CA LEU A 85 27.00 -2.12 8.71
C LEU A 85 26.87 -0.99 9.74
N GLU A 86 27.86 -0.09 9.74
CA GLU A 86 27.75 1.16 10.48
C GLU A 86 26.63 2.04 9.91
N PRO A 87 25.95 2.87 10.73
CA PRO A 87 24.85 3.72 10.27
C PRO A 87 25.14 4.58 9.03
N ARG A 88 26.40 4.97 8.80
CA ARG A 88 26.80 5.80 7.64
C ARG A 88 26.95 5.01 6.34
N GLN A 89 27.05 3.69 6.42
CA GLN A 89 27.29 2.78 5.31
C GLN A 89 26.02 2.07 4.84
N ARG A 90 24.94 2.16 5.62
CA ARG A 90 23.66 1.51 5.32
C ARG A 90 23.04 2.07 4.05
N ASP A 91 22.42 1.19 3.27
CA ASP A 91 21.56 1.62 2.19
C ASP A 91 20.31 2.33 2.75
N PRO A 92 19.96 3.52 2.25
CA PRO A 92 18.79 4.26 2.74
C PRO A 92 17.46 3.51 2.53
N ILE A 93 17.34 2.71 1.48
CA ILE A 93 16.11 1.99 1.13
C ILE A 93 15.93 0.81 2.08
N ASP A 94 16.98 0.04 2.33
CA ASP A 94 16.95 -1.07 3.29
C ASP A 94 16.66 -0.57 4.71
N TRP A 95 17.30 0.53 5.09
CA TRP A 95 17.02 1.20 6.36
C TRP A 95 15.56 1.66 6.45
N ALA A 96 15.01 2.25 5.39
CA ALA A 96 13.61 2.68 5.36
C ALA A 96 12.63 1.50 5.46
N ALA A 97 12.92 0.39 4.77
CA ALA A 97 12.13 -0.83 4.84
C ALA A 97 12.07 -1.38 6.27
N ILE A 98 13.22 -1.41 6.97
CA ILE A 98 13.27 -1.81 8.39
C ILE A 98 12.43 -0.86 9.24
N ASN A 99 12.56 0.46 9.08
CA ASN A 99 11.74 1.42 9.83
C ASN A 99 10.24 1.22 9.58
N VAL A 100 9.83 0.95 8.34
CA VAL A 100 8.45 0.64 7.99
C VAL A 100 7.95 -0.63 8.69
N VAL A 101 8.77 -1.68 8.75
CA VAL A 101 8.47 -2.91 9.50
C VAL A 101 8.34 -2.63 11.00
N LEU A 102 9.25 -1.84 11.58
CA LEU A 102 9.21 -1.47 12.99
C LEU A 102 7.95 -0.64 13.34
N ALA A 103 7.59 0.32 12.49
CA ALA A 103 6.36 1.09 12.66
C ALA A 103 5.11 0.20 12.64
N MET A 104 5.04 -0.75 11.69
CA MET A 104 3.92 -1.69 11.62
C MET A 104 3.85 -2.63 12.83
N ALA A 105 5.00 -3.05 13.36
CA ALA A 105 5.06 -3.85 14.58
C ALA A 105 4.47 -3.09 15.79
N LEU A 106 4.80 -1.80 15.93
CA LEU A 106 4.30 -0.97 17.04
C LEU A 106 2.79 -0.83 17.02
N GLN A 107 2.16 -0.70 15.84
CA GLN A 107 0.70 -0.64 15.73
C GLN A 107 -0.01 -1.91 16.22
N GLN A 108 0.70 -3.03 16.32
CA GLN A 108 0.15 -4.30 16.83
C GLN A 108 0.39 -4.54 18.32
N MET A 109 1.20 -3.70 18.98
CA MET A 109 1.50 -3.85 20.40
C MET A 109 0.34 -3.32 21.26
N PRO A 110 -0.11 -4.07 22.28
CA PRO A 110 -1.10 -3.57 23.25
C PRO A 110 -0.58 -2.36 24.02
N GLU A 111 -1.44 -1.37 24.28
CA GLU A 111 -1.10 -0.13 25.01
C GLU A 111 -0.44 -0.38 26.37
N SER A 112 -0.74 -1.51 27.02
CA SER A 112 -0.18 -1.91 28.32
C SER A 112 1.31 -2.30 28.30
N ASN A 113 1.87 -2.63 27.13
CA ASN A 113 3.30 -2.94 26.95
C ASN A 113 4.09 -1.74 26.42
N ILE A 114 3.43 -0.61 26.17
CA ILE A 114 4.06 0.60 25.66
C ILE A 114 4.69 1.34 26.84
N VAL A 115 5.84 0.83 27.31
CA VAL A 115 6.87 1.72 27.83
C VAL A 115 7.40 2.49 26.61
N SER A 116 6.67 3.54 26.20
CA SER A 116 6.90 4.33 24.97
C SER A 116 8.32 4.89 24.86
N THR A 117 9.07 4.93 25.96
CA THR A 117 10.48 5.32 25.97
C THR A 117 11.43 4.24 25.46
N SER A 118 11.07 2.95 25.49
CA SER A 118 11.97 1.89 25.06
C SER A 118 11.94 1.68 23.56
N TYR A 119 10.76 1.45 22.96
CA TYR A 119 10.62 0.97 21.57
C TYR A 119 10.50 2.07 20.50
N GLY A 120 10.47 3.34 20.89
CA GLY A 120 10.22 4.45 19.97
C GLY A 120 8.74 4.60 19.63
N THR A 121 8.43 5.36 18.57
CA THR A 121 7.05 5.66 18.14
C THR A 121 6.82 5.29 16.68
N THR A 122 5.58 4.96 16.35
CA THR A 122 5.15 4.66 14.97
C THR A 122 5.45 5.84 14.05
N GLU A 123 5.15 7.06 14.49
CA GLU A 123 5.39 8.29 13.76
C GLU A 123 6.88 8.55 13.54
N GLY A 124 7.72 8.22 14.54
CA GLY A 124 9.17 8.39 14.44
C GLY A 124 9.77 7.48 13.38
N TYR A 125 9.40 6.20 13.38
CA TYR A 125 9.85 5.25 12.36
C TYR A 125 9.28 5.57 10.97
N LEU A 126 8.02 6.00 10.88
CA LEU A 126 7.44 6.43 9.61
C LEU A 126 8.15 7.68 9.07
N SER A 127 8.43 8.67 9.92
CA SER A 127 9.16 9.90 9.56
C SER A 127 10.58 9.59 9.07
N ASN A 128 11.28 8.65 9.71
CA ASN A 128 12.56 8.15 9.24
C ASN A 128 12.46 7.65 7.80
N ALA A 129 11.52 6.75 7.52
CA ALA A 129 11.36 6.20 6.18
C ALA A 129 10.98 7.30 5.15
N GLN A 130 10.12 8.25 5.52
CA GLN A 130 9.74 9.39 4.68
C GLN A 130 10.93 10.31 4.36
N SER A 131 11.89 10.47 5.26
CA SER A 131 13.08 11.32 5.06
C SER A 131 13.95 10.88 3.87
N VAL A 132 13.83 9.62 3.45
CA VAL A 132 14.55 9.05 2.31
C VAL A 132 13.63 8.65 1.16
N LEU A 133 12.41 9.20 1.12
CA LEU A 133 11.45 8.95 0.04
C LEU A 133 12.04 9.28 -1.34
N TRP A 134 12.88 10.31 -1.44
CA TRP A 134 13.63 10.63 -2.67
C TRP A 134 14.49 9.44 -3.14
N ALA A 135 15.16 8.73 -2.23
CA ALA A 135 16.00 7.59 -2.56
C ALA A 135 15.13 6.41 -3.02
N ILE A 136 14.02 6.15 -2.33
CA ILE A 136 13.09 5.07 -2.65
C ILE A 136 12.46 5.28 -4.04
N THR A 137 12.15 6.52 -4.41
CA THR A 137 11.39 6.84 -5.62
C THR A 137 12.25 7.13 -6.85
N LEU A 138 13.44 7.71 -6.67
CA LEU A 138 14.27 8.18 -7.78
C LEU A 138 15.43 7.23 -8.13
N SER A 139 15.72 6.24 -7.29
CA SER A 139 16.77 5.25 -7.57
C SER A 139 16.33 4.17 -8.56
N GLN A 140 17.24 3.23 -8.86
CA GLN A 140 16.87 2.01 -9.58
C GLN A 140 15.77 1.28 -8.80
N THR A 141 14.67 1.03 -9.49
CA THR A 141 13.48 0.43 -8.87
C THR A 141 13.71 -1.06 -8.65
N GLN A 142 13.68 -1.46 -7.39
CA GLN A 142 13.71 -2.85 -6.96
C GLN A 142 12.43 -3.19 -6.17
N LEU A 143 12.22 -4.48 -5.88
CA LEU A 143 11.06 -4.93 -5.11
C LEU A 143 10.99 -4.24 -3.74
N ILE A 144 12.14 -4.06 -3.08
CA ILE A 144 12.24 -3.42 -1.76
C ILE A 144 11.74 -1.97 -1.75
N ASN A 145 11.95 -1.21 -2.85
CA ASN A 145 11.42 0.14 -2.99
C ASN A 145 9.88 0.11 -2.94
N ILE A 146 9.28 -0.81 -3.70
CA ILE A 146 7.83 -0.96 -3.80
C ILE A 146 7.24 -1.44 -2.48
N GLN A 147 7.86 -2.45 -1.85
CA GLN A 147 7.45 -2.95 -0.54
C GLN A 147 7.47 -1.84 0.52
N THR A 148 8.51 -1.02 0.52
CA THR A 148 8.64 0.12 1.44
C THR A 148 7.52 1.13 1.25
N LEU A 149 7.20 1.50 0.00
CA LEU A 149 6.09 2.42 -0.30
C LEU A 149 4.73 1.84 0.09
N ILE A 150 4.47 0.57 -0.20
CA ILE A 150 3.21 -0.08 0.20
C ILE A 150 3.08 -0.07 1.73
N GLY A 151 4.14 -0.43 2.45
CA GLY A 151 4.14 -0.41 3.92
C GLY A 151 3.93 1.00 4.49
N MET A 152 4.53 2.03 3.89
CA MET A 152 4.24 3.43 4.24
C MET A 152 2.76 3.78 4.01
N ALA A 153 2.17 3.40 2.86
CA ALA A 153 0.77 3.66 2.57
C ALA A 153 -0.16 2.96 3.57
N MET A 154 0.17 1.71 3.96
CA MET A 154 -0.55 0.96 5.00
C MET A 154 -0.49 1.62 6.38
N LEU A 155 0.62 2.26 6.73
CA LEU A 155 0.75 3.05 7.97
C LEU A 155 -0.03 4.36 7.89
N LEU A 156 0.03 5.05 6.76
CA LEU A 156 -0.60 6.36 6.58
C LEU A 156 -2.13 6.28 6.49
N GLN A 157 -2.69 5.16 6.02
CA GLN A 157 -4.15 5.02 5.92
C GLN A 157 -4.88 4.98 7.26
N THR A 158 -4.17 4.82 8.39
CA THR A 158 -4.76 4.87 9.74
C THR A 158 -4.95 6.31 10.23
N GLY A 159 -4.40 7.30 9.53
CA GLY A 159 -4.52 8.71 9.86
C GLY A 159 -5.88 9.30 9.45
N HIS A 160 -6.20 10.49 9.98
CA HIS A 160 -7.41 11.23 9.60
C HIS A 160 -7.39 11.72 8.14
N ASP A 161 -6.22 12.09 7.63
CA ASP A 161 -6.02 12.48 6.24
C ASP A 161 -5.44 11.31 5.44
N SER A 162 -6.18 10.86 4.43
CA SER A 162 -5.77 9.77 3.54
C SER A 162 -4.93 10.24 2.34
N THR A 163 -4.79 11.55 2.14
CA THR A 163 -4.04 12.13 1.01
C THR A 163 -2.59 11.62 0.92
N PRO A 164 -1.81 11.58 2.02
CA PRO A 164 -0.46 11.03 1.95
C PRO A 164 -0.44 9.56 1.52
N ALA A 165 -1.38 8.75 2.02
CA ALA A 165 -1.47 7.34 1.65
C ALA A 165 -1.78 7.18 0.15
N LEU A 166 -2.71 7.97 -0.39
CA LEU A 166 -3.07 8.00 -1.81
C LEU A 166 -1.88 8.35 -2.72
N VAL A 167 -1.08 9.35 -2.34
CA VAL A 167 0.11 9.74 -3.10
C VAL A 167 1.18 8.66 -3.09
N ILE A 168 1.43 8.07 -1.93
CA ILE A 168 2.45 7.01 -1.77
C ILE A 168 2.04 5.75 -2.52
N ILE A 169 0.78 5.31 -2.43
CA ILE A 169 0.31 4.12 -3.17
C ILE A 169 0.33 4.38 -4.68
N SER A 170 -0.05 5.58 -5.14
CA SER A 170 0.03 5.95 -6.56
C SER A 170 1.46 5.84 -7.09
N THR A 171 2.43 6.23 -6.26
CA THR A 171 3.85 6.11 -6.59
C THR A 171 4.28 4.64 -6.64
N ALA A 172 3.85 3.81 -5.67
CA ALA A 172 4.13 2.38 -5.66
C ALA A 172 3.58 1.67 -6.91
N ILE A 173 2.32 1.93 -7.27
CA ILE A 173 1.69 1.37 -8.49
C ILE A 173 2.46 1.83 -9.73
N ARG A 174 2.88 3.10 -9.82
CA ARG A 174 3.72 3.57 -10.94
C ARG A 174 5.04 2.79 -11.03
N LEU A 175 5.69 2.51 -9.91
CA LEU A 175 6.93 1.73 -9.89
C LEU A 175 6.69 0.24 -10.23
N ILE A 176 5.56 -0.33 -9.80
CA ILE A 176 5.08 -1.67 -10.21
C ILE A 176 4.94 -1.76 -11.72
N HIS A 177 4.33 -0.76 -12.37
CA HIS A 177 4.25 -0.73 -13.84
C HIS A 177 5.62 -0.56 -14.49
N LYS A 178 6.49 0.30 -13.93
CA LYS A 178 7.85 0.53 -14.46
C LYS A 178 8.66 -0.75 -14.56
N ILE A 179 8.57 -1.63 -13.56
CA ILE A 179 9.30 -2.91 -13.59
C ILE A 179 8.47 -4.07 -14.14
N GLY A 180 7.15 -3.95 -14.26
CA GLY A 180 6.30 -4.97 -14.89
C GLY A 180 5.72 -6.02 -13.94
N LEU A 181 5.61 -5.74 -12.64
CA LEU A 181 5.08 -6.72 -11.66
C LEU A 181 3.62 -7.14 -11.90
N HIS A 182 2.84 -6.36 -12.67
CA HIS A 182 1.46 -6.67 -13.06
C HIS A 182 1.36 -7.73 -14.16
N ASN A 183 2.49 -8.18 -14.73
CA ASN A 183 2.54 -9.09 -15.87
C ASN A 183 3.39 -10.34 -15.54
N ARG A 184 2.82 -11.54 -15.74
CA ARG A 184 3.50 -12.81 -15.48
C ARG A 184 4.85 -12.97 -16.20
N ALA A 185 4.99 -12.38 -17.40
CA ALA A 185 6.21 -12.49 -18.21
C ALA A 185 7.43 -11.87 -17.51
N TYR A 186 7.24 -10.83 -16.70
CA TYR A 186 8.35 -10.19 -15.99
C TYR A 186 9.00 -11.16 -15.00
N SER A 187 8.20 -11.91 -14.25
CA SER A 187 8.69 -12.80 -13.19
C SER A 187 8.86 -14.27 -13.65
N ALA A 188 8.73 -14.53 -14.96
CA ALA A 188 8.80 -15.88 -15.52
C ALA A 188 10.19 -16.53 -15.37
N HIS A 189 11.24 -15.72 -15.32
CA HIS A 189 12.63 -16.17 -15.19
C HIS A 189 13.07 -16.40 -13.73
N LEU A 190 12.29 -15.92 -12.77
CA LEU A 190 12.58 -16.05 -11.34
C LEU A 190 12.20 -17.44 -10.83
N ASP A 191 12.75 -17.83 -9.69
CA ASP A 191 12.31 -19.04 -9.01
C ASP A 191 10.85 -18.92 -8.49
N ALA A 192 10.28 -20.03 -8.03
CA ALA A 192 8.90 -20.07 -7.59
C ALA A 192 8.61 -19.13 -6.40
N VAL A 193 9.54 -19.05 -5.43
CA VAL A 193 9.39 -18.26 -4.21
C VAL A 193 9.46 -16.77 -4.54
N GLU A 194 10.44 -16.36 -5.33
CA GLU A 194 10.60 -14.98 -5.80
C GLU A 194 9.40 -14.54 -6.64
N ARG A 195 8.95 -15.38 -7.57
CA ARG A 195 7.77 -15.11 -8.40
C ARG A 195 6.50 -14.97 -7.57
N GLN A 196 6.32 -15.82 -6.55
CA GLN A 196 5.20 -15.72 -5.65
C GLN A 196 5.26 -14.43 -4.82
N GLN A 197 6.45 -14.05 -4.34
CA GLN A 197 6.63 -12.80 -3.60
C GLN A 197 6.33 -11.57 -4.47
N HIS A 198 6.75 -11.58 -5.74
CA HIS A 198 6.41 -10.54 -6.72
C HIS A 198 4.89 -10.40 -6.88
N ALA A 199 4.17 -11.52 -7.05
CA ALA A 199 2.71 -11.51 -7.14
C ALA A 199 2.04 -11.01 -5.85
N ARG A 200 2.53 -11.42 -4.67
CA ARG A 200 2.02 -10.95 -3.37
C ARG A 200 2.17 -9.43 -3.22
N VAL A 201 3.34 -8.90 -3.57
CA VAL A 201 3.60 -7.45 -3.51
C VAL A 201 2.68 -6.68 -4.46
N PHE A 202 2.47 -7.18 -5.68
CA PHE A 202 1.49 -6.60 -6.62
C PHE A 202 0.08 -6.58 -6.01
N TRP A 203 -0.41 -7.72 -5.54
CA TRP A 203 -1.76 -7.85 -5.00
C TRP A 203 -1.98 -7.06 -3.70
N LEU A 204 -0.94 -6.86 -2.89
CA LEU A 204 -1.00 -5.95 -1.75
C LEU A 204 -1.15 -4.49 -2.18
N ALA A 205 -0.39 -4.06 -3.18
CA ALA A 205 -0.55 -2.71 -3.72
C ALA A 205 -1.96 -2.52 -4.30
N TYR A 206 -2.48 -3.52 -5.00
CA TYR A 206 -3.83 -3.53 -5.55
C TYR A 206 -4.90 -3.37 -4.45
N ILE A 207 -4.79 -4.13 -3.35
CA ILE A 207 -5.71 -3.98 -2.21
C ILE A 207 -5.69 -2.54 -1.67
N VAL A 208 -4.50 -2.00 -1.41
CA VAL A 208 -4.35 -0.66 -0.83
C VAL A 208 -4.86 0.43 -1.78
N ASP A 209 -4.60 0.33 -3.07
CA ASP A 209 -5.10 1.24 -4.11
C ASP A 209 -6.63 1.24 -4.17
N LYS A 210 -7.27 0.06 -4.33
CA LYS A 210 -8.73 -0.04 -4.41
C LYS A 210 -9.42 0.42 -3.12
N ASP A 211 -8.88 0.07 -1.96
CA ASP A 211 -9.42 0.47 -0.66
C ASP A 211 -9.38 1.99 -0.49
N LEU A 212 -8.24 2.62 -0.74
CA LEU A 212 -8.07 4.06 -0.57
C LEU A 212 -8.90 4.84 -1.59
N SER A 213 -8.85 4.45 -2.86
CA SER A 213 -9.56 5.14 -3.93
C SER A 213 -11.07 5.05 -3.79
N LEU A 214 -11.61 3.88 -3.39
CA LEU A 214 -13.05 3.77 -3.12
C LEU A 214 -13.48 4.64 -1.94
N ARG A 215 -12.72 4.65 -0.83
CA ARG A 215 -13.00 5.52 0.33
C ARG A 215 -12.96 7.00 -0.05
N ALA A 216 -11.97 7.40 -0.85
CA ALA A 216 -11.81 8.77 -1.34
C ALA A 216 -12.77 9.14 -2.48
N GLN A 217 -13.52 8.18 -3.03
CA GLN A 217 -14.38 8.34 -4.21
C GLN A 217 -13.58 8.86 -5.42
N GLN A 218 -12.34 8.38 -5.57
CA GLN A 218 -11.43 8.69 -6.67
C GLN A 218 -11.16 7.42 -7.50
N PRO A 219 -10.70 7.57 -8.76
CA PRO A 219 -10.29 6.42 -9.55
C PRO A 219 -9.10 5.71 -8.91
N SER A 220 -9.11 4.38 -8.88
CA SER A 220 -7.91 3.59 -8.61
C SER A 220 -6.88 3.78 -9.72
N ILE A 221 -5.61 3.64 -9.38
CA ILE A 221 -4.52 3.77 -10.36
C ILE A 221 -4.40 2.51 -11.21
N GLN A 222 -4.49 1.33 -10.60
CA GLN A 222 -4.42 0.06 -11.32
C GLN A 222 -5.76 -0.24 -11.98
N MET A 223 -5.74 -0.32 -13.31
CA MET A 223 -6.83 -0.82 -14.13
C MET A 223 -6.82 -2.35 -14.10
N ASP A 224 -8.00 -2.96 -13.98
CA ASP A 224 -8.13 -4.41 -13.89
C ASP A 224 -7.79 -5.08 -15.25
N GLU A 225 -8.05 -4.40 -16.36
CA GLU A 225 -7.75 -4.90 -17.71
C GLU A 225 -6.25 -5.00 -18.03
N ASP A 226 -5.41 -4.30 -17.27
CA ASP A 226 -3.95 -4.29 -17.44
C ASP A 226 -3.25 -5.34 -16.55
N ILE A 227 -4.00 -6.24 -15.91
CA ILE A 227 -3.46 -7.25 -15.01
C ILE A 227 -3.34 -8.59 -15.75
N ASP A 228 -2.12 -9.13 -15.82
CA ASP A 228 -1.85 -10.49 -16.29
C ASP A 228 -1.21 -11.31 -15.17
N LEU A 229 -1.97 -11.47 -14.09
CA LEU A 229 -1.64 -12.30 -12.93
C LEU A 229 -2.89 -13.03 -12.47
N ASP A 230 -2.70 -14.28 -12.05
CA ASP A 230 -3.74 -15.05 -11.40
C ASP A 230 -3.89 -14.58 -9.94
N PHE A 231 -5.09 -14.72 -9.36
CA PHE A 231 -5.29 -14.44 -7.94
C PHE A 231 -4.35 -15.31 -7.08
N PRO A 232 -3.95 -14.85 -5.89
CA PRO A 232 -3.02 -15.57 -5.03
C PRO A 232 -3.69 -16.83 -4.47
N MET A 233 -3.62 -17.92 -5.22
CA MET A 233 -4.07 -19.23 -4.79
C MET A 233 -2.95 -19.92 -4.00
N PRO A 234 -3.29 -20.74 -2.99
CA PRO A 234 -2.32 -21.65 -2.39
C PRO A 234 -1.74 -22.54 -3.49
N LEU A 235 -0.42 -22.63 -3.57
CA LEU A 235 0.23 -23.62 -4.43
C LEU A 235 0.02 -24.99 -3.77
N ASP A 236 -0.69 -25.90 -4.44
CA ASP A 236 -1.01 -27.24 -3.93
C ASP A 236 0.23 -28.12 -3.65
N THR A 237 1.45 -27.66 -4.00
CA THR A 237 2.68 -28.46 -3.97
C THR A 237 3.89 -27.73 -3.39
N ASP A 238 3.74 -26.61 -2.69
CA ASP A 238 4.91 -25.89 -2.20
C ASP A 238 5.43 -26.50 -0.88
N THR A 239 6.63 -27.06 -0.92
CA THR A 239 7.37 -27.54 0.26
C THR A 239 8.22 -26.43 0.87
N SER A 240 8.17 -25.21 0.34
CA SER A 240 8.84 -24.05 0.93
C SER A 240 8.07 -23.57 2.17
N GLY A 241 8.82 -23.17 3.21
CA GLY A 241 8.31 -22.87 4.55
C GLY A 241 7.35 -21.69 4.69
N ASP A 242 6.86 -21.12 3.57
CA ASP A 242 5.96 -19.96 3.52
C ASP A 242 4.61 -20.26 2.84
N SER A 243 4.25 -21.54 2.78
CA SER A 243 3.01 -22.05 2.18
C SER A 243 1.74 -21.62 2.91
N GLY A 244 1.87 -21.14 4.16
CA GLY A 244 0.78 -20.63 4.98
C GLY A 244 0.56 -19.12 4.92
N ALA A 245 1.33 -18.37 4.11
CA ALA A 245 1.24 -16.91 4.10
C ALA A 245 -0.15 -16.42 3.67
N GLY A 246 -0.78 -15.57 4.50
CA GLY A 246 -2.15 -15.11 4.31
C GLY A 246 -3.23 -16.10 4.73
N VAL A 247 -2.87 -17.31 5.19
CA VAL A 247 -3.82 -18.34 5.63
C VAL A 247 -3.98 -18.30 7.14
N VAL A 248 -5.23 -18.26 7.59
CA VAL A 248 -5.62 -18.28 9.01
C VAL A 248 -6.34 -19.57 9.29
N THR A 249 -6.06 -20.16 10.45
CA THR A 249 -6.73 -21.36 10.94
C THR A 249 -7.57 -21.00 12.16
N SER A 250 -8.76 -21.60 12.29
CA SER A 250 -9.62 -21.48 13.46
C SER A 250 -8.94 -22.03 14.73
N LEU A 251 -9.42 -21.63 15.90
CA LEU A 251 -8.86 -22.05 17.19
C LEU A 251 -8.79 -23.57 17.39
N ASP A 252 -9.79 -24.28 16.88
CA ASP A 252 -9.91 -25.73 16.97
C ASP A 252 -9.13 -26.46 15.86
N GLY A 253 -8.49 -25.72 14.94
CA GLY A 253 -7.74 -26.29 13.83
C GLY A 253 -8.61 -26.84 12.68
N SER A 254 -9.94 -26.73 12.76
CA SER A 254 -10.85 -27.42 11.85
C SER A 254 -11.10 -26.68 10.53
N THR A 255 -10.97 -25.35 10.54
CA THR A 255 -11.30 -24.49 9.40
C THR A 255 -10.12 -23.59 9.06
N THR A 256 -9.78 -23.52 7.77
CA THR A 256 -8.76 -22.61 7.24
C THR A 256 -9.36 -21.62 6.26
N MET A 257 -8.85 -20.39 6.23
CA MET A 257 -9.22 -19.35 5.27
C MET A 257 -7.98 -18.61 4.79
N ASN A 258 -7.85 -18.44 3.47
CA ASN A 258 -6.87 -17.51 2.91
C ASN A 258 -7.41 -16.08 2.99
N TYR A 259 -7.06 -15.38 4.06
CA TYR A 259 -7.42 -13.99 4.32
C TYR A 259 -6.89 -13.05 3.23
N PHE A 260 -5.65 -13.26 2.78
CA PHE A 260 -5.04 -12.43 1.73
C PHE A 260 -5.83 -12.53 0.42
N LEU A 261 -6.16 -13.74 -0.02
CA LEU A 261 -7.01 -13.97 -1.19
C LEU A 261 -8.39 -13.33 -1.03
N ALA A 262 -9.03 -13.50 0.13
CA ALA A 262 -10.33 -12.87 0.39
C ALA A 262 -10.26 -11.34 0.30
N ARG A 263 -9.15 -10.72 0.72
CA ARG A 263 -8.91 -9.29 0.56
C ARG A 263 -8.70 -8.87 -0.89
N VAL A 264 -7.96 -9.63 -1.68
CA VAL A 264 -7.80 -9.37 -3.12
C VAL A 264 -9.14 -9.42 -3.85
N GLN A 265 -9.94 -10.44 -3.58
CA GLN A 265 -11.28 -10.58 -4.18
C GLN A 265 -12.20 -9.41 -3.80
N LEU A 266 -12.20 -9.01 -2.53
CA LEU A 266 -12.98 -7.85 -2.09
C LEU A 266 -12.49 -6.55 -2.76
N ALA A 267 -11.17 -6.37 -2.89
CA ALA A 267 -10.57 -5.22 -3.58
C ALA A 267 -11.01 -5.13 -5.05
N SER A 268 -11.12 -6.26 -5.75
CA SER A 268 -11.67 -6.29 -7.11
C SER A 268 -13.12 -5.86 -7.16
N ILE A 269 -13.95 -6.34 -6.23
CA ILE A 269 -15.35 -5.89 -6.11
C ILE A 269 -15.42 -4.39 -5.79
N GLN A 270 -14.50 -3.87 -4.96
CA GLN A 270 -14.42 -2.43 -4.64
C GLN A 270 -14.05 -1.59 -5.86
N GLY A 271 -13.13 -2.07 -6.71
CA GLY A 271 -12.84 -1.47 -8.02
C GLY A 271 -14.08 -1.42 -8.90
N ASP A 272 -14.79 -2.55 -9.01
CA ASP A 272 -16.03 -2.65 -9.76
C ASP A 272 -17.11 -1.68 -9.27
N ILE A 273 -17.27 -1.52 -7.95
CA ILE A 273 -18.18 -0.54 -7.35
C ILE A 273 -17.84 0.86 -7.84
N TYR A 274 -16.57 1.25 -7.75
CA TYR A 274 -16.16 2.58 -8.20
C TYR A 274 -16.41 2.75 -9.70
N ASP A 275 -15.86 1.87 -10.53
CA ASP A 275 -15.89 2.00 -11.99
C ASP A 275 -17.29 1.95 -12.57
N HIS A 276 -18.18 1.18 -11.94
CA HIS A 276 -19.53 0.96 -12.44
C HIS A 276 -20.59 1.86 -11.85
N LEU A 277 -20.41 2.36 -10.63
CA LEU A 277 -21.43 3.13 -9.92
C LEU A 277 -21.03 4.59 -9.65
N TYR A 278 -19.74 4.90 -9.52
CA TYR A 278 -19.27 6.21 -9.05
C TYR A 278 -18.38 6.97 -10.04
N SER A 279 -17.72 6.28 -10.97
CA SER A 279 -16.83 6.90 -11.96
C SER A 279 -17.57 7.87 -12.88
N THR A 280 -16.86 8.84 -13.46
CA THR A 280 -17.43 9.73 -14.49
C THR A 280 -18.03 8.97 -15.68
N ARG A 281 -17.48 7.78 -15.99
CA ARG A 281 -18.02 6.90 -17.04
C ARG A 281 -19.34 6.26 -16.61
N ALA A 282 -19.47 5.86 -15.34
CA ALA A 282 -20.72 5.36 -14.79
C ALA A 282 -21.85 6.37 -14.95
N TRP A 283 -21.59 7.66 -14.69
CA TRP A 283 -22.55 8.75 -14.86
C TRP A 283 -23.03 8.98 -16.29
N LYS A 284 -22.39 8.40 -17.29
CA LYS A 284 -22.79 8.48 -18.70
C LYS A 284 -23.59 7.26 -19.17
N ARG A 285 -23.64 6.19 -18.38
CA ARG A 285 -24.42 4.97 -18.70
C ARG A 285 -25.92 5.21 -18.56
N THR A 286 -26.69 4.46 -19.34
CA THR A 286 -28.16 4.41 -19.23
C THR A 286 -28.61 3.83 -17.89
N LEU A 287 -29.85 4.09 -17.51
CA LEU A 287 -30.42 3.56 -16.26
C LEU A 287 -30.39 2.02 -16.21
N GLU A 288 -30.75 1.36 -17.32
CA GLU A 288 -30.73 -0.10 -17.41
C GLU A 288 -29.32 -0.68 -17.30
N GLU A 289 -28.32 -0.07 -17.97
CA GLU A 289 -26.93 -0.51 -17.85
C GLU A 289 -26.41 -0.39 -16.41
N ARG A 290 -26.73 0.72 -15.73
CA ARG A 290 -26.36 0.90 -14.31
C ARG A 290 -27.04 -0.13 -13.43
N ARG A 291 -28.33 -0.40 -13.65
CA ARG A 291 -29.08 -1.43 -12.91
C ARG A 291 -28.44 -2.80 -13.08
N LEU A 292 -28.18 -3.21 -14.32
CA LEU A 292 -27.55 -4.50 -14.62
C LEU A 292 -26.15 -4.62 -13.99
N LYS A 293 -25.32 -3.57 -14.08
CA LYS A 293 -23.99 -3.58 -13.46
C LYS A 293 -24.07 -3.66 -11.93
N ARG A 294 -25.01 -2.94 -11.31
CA ARG A 294 -25.26 -3.02 -9.88
C ARG A 294 -25.68 -4.42 -9.45
N GLU A 295 -26.63 -5.05 -10.14
CA GLU A 295 -27.08 -6.41 -9.84
C GLU A 295 -25.91 -7.42 -9.88
N LYS A 296 -25.04 -7.30 -10.89
CA LYS A 296 -23.81 -8.09 -10.99
C LYS A 296 -22.88 -7.88 -9.79
N ILE A 297 -22.69 -6.64 -9.35
CA ILE A 297 -21.84 -6.31 -8.20
C ILE A 297 -22.44 -6.83 -6.89
N VAL A 298 -23.76 -6.69 -6.70
CA VAL A 298 -24.46 -7.24 -5.52
C VAL A 298 -24.29 -8.76 -5.47
N PHE A 299 -24.46 -9.43 -6.61
CA PHE A 299 -24.26 -10.87 -6.72
C PHE A 299 -22.82 -11.27 -6.40
N ALA A 300 -21.82 -10.57 -6.95
CA ALA A 300 -20.41 -10.82 -6.65
C ALA A 300 -20.08 -10.63 -5.15
N LEU A 301 -20.57 -9.55 -4.53
CA LEU A 301 -20.37 -9.28 -3.10
C LEU A 301 -21.04 -10.35 -2.22
N ASN A 302 -22.23 -10.81 -2.58
CA ASN A 302 -22.92 -11.87 -1.83
C ASN A 302 -22.20 -13.22 -1.97
N ASN A 303 -21.72 -13.57 -3.16
CA ASN A 303 -20.93 -14.79 -3.37
C ASN A 303 -19.63 -14.75 -2.59
N TRP A 304 -18.94 -13.61 -2.61
CA TRP A 304 -17.73 -13.40 -1.81
C TRP A 304 -18.02 -13.51 -0.30
N LYS A 305 -19.13 -12.93 0.20
CA LYS A 305 -19.53 -13.11 1.61
C LYS A 305 -19.79 -14.57 1.96
N ALA A 306 -20.41 -15.32 1.05
CA ALA A 306 -20.71 -16.73 1.23
C ALA A 306 -19.47 -17.64 1.15
N SER A 307 -18.38 -17.20 0.51
CA SER A 307 -17.12 -17.95 0.49
C SER A 307 -16.29 -17.80 1.78
N VAL A 308 -16.58 -16.78 2.60
CA VAL A 308 -15.95 -16.62 3.93
C VAL A 308 -16.55 -17.67 4.88
N PRO A 309 -15.74 -18.57 5.46
CA PRO A 309 -16.24 -19.58 6.40
C PRO A 309 -16.92 -18.95 7.62
N SER A 310 -17.94 -19.62 8.16
CA SER A 310 -18.74 -19.11 9.28
C SER A 310 -17.92 -18.79 10.53
N ASP A 311 -16.82 -19.51 10.77
CA ASP A 311 -15.91 -19.27 11.90
C ASP A 311 -15.23 -17.91 11.80
N PHE A 312 -14.97 -17.43 10.57
CA PHE A 312 -14.38 -16.12 10.31
C PHE A 312 -15.43 -15.05 9.99
N GLY A 313 -16.71 -15.39 10.06
CA GLY A 313 -17.82 -14.45 9.91
C GLY A 313 -17.87 -13.43 11.05
N ALA A 314 -18.44 -12.24 10.79
CA ALA A 314 -18.52 -11.14 11.75
C ALA A 314 -19.07 -11.53 13.15
N PRO A 315 -20.05 -12.44 13.29
CA PRO A 315 -20.54 -12.85 14.62
C PRO A 315 -19.56 -13.70 15.42
N ASN A 316 -18.72 -14.49 14.76
CA ASN A 316 -17.90 -15.53 15.39
C ASN A 316 -16.41 -15.15 15.45
N VAL A 317 -15.98 -14.16 14.68
CA VAL A 317 -14.58 -13.78 14.55
C VAL A 317 -13.89 -13.53 15.89
N THR A 318 -14.54 -12.85 16.84
CA THR A 318 -13.96 -12.55 18.16
C THR A 318 -13.70 -13.81 18.98
N ALA A 319 -14.58 -14.81 18.84
CA ALA A 319 -14.37 -16.12 19.42
C ALA A 319 -13.22 -16.83 18.69
N THR A 320 -13.26 -16.92 17.36
CA THR A 320 -12.27 -17.62 16.52
C THR A 320 -10.86 -17.03 16.57
N THR A 321 -10.71 -15.74 16.89
CA THR A 321 -9.39 -15.09 17.02
C THR A 321 -9.04 -14.79 18.48
N GLY A 322 -9.74 -15.39 19.45
CA GLY A 322 -9.59 -15.06 20.88
C GLY A 322 -8.16 -15.17 21.42
N ASN A 323 -7.35 -16.08 20.87
CA ASN A 323 -5.95 -16.26 21.29
C ASN A 323 -4.98 -15.25 20.64
N ASN A 324 -5.40 -14.53 19.60
CA ASN A 324 -4.59 -13.50 18.96
C ASN A 324 -5.47 -12.29 18.56
N PRO A 325 -5.64 -11.32 19.47
CA PRO A 325 -6.44 -10.12 19.21
C PRO A 325 -5.99 -9.31 17.98
N SER A 326 -4.69 -9.35 17.63
CA SER A 326 -4.15 -8.67 16.45
C SER A 326 -4.76 -9.24 15.16
N ILE A 327 -4.97 -10.55 15.08
CA ILE A 327 -5.66 -11.21 13.96
C ILE A 327 -7.13 -10.77 13.89
N GLY A 328 -7.80 -10.62 15.03
CA GLY A 328 -9.19 -10.16 15.10
C GLY A 328 -9.40 -8.79 14.44
N ALA A 329 -8.46 -7.86 14.61
CA ALA A 329 -8.52 -6.54 14.00
C ALA A 329 -8.55 -6.60 12.46
N PHE A 330 -7.82 -7.52 11.84
CA PHE A 330 -7.83 -7.70 10.38
C PHE A 330 -9.20 -8.13 9.86
N PHE A 331 -9.87 -9.06 10.54
CA PHE A 331 -11.22 -9.46 10.17
C PHE A 331 -12.26 -8.35 10.44
N CYS A 332 -12.09 -7.54 11.49
CA CYS A 332 -12.91 -6.33 11.66
C CYS A 332 -12.77 -5.38 10.46
N ILE A 333 -11.54 -5.16 9.97
CA ILE A 333 -11.29 -4.37 8.76
C ILE A 333 -11.98 -5.03 7.54
N LEU A 334 -11.85 -6.34 7.38
CA LEU A 334 -12.46 -7.07 6.26
C LEU A 334 -13.98 -6.91 6.22
N HIS A 335 -14.64 -7.14 7.35
CA HIS A 335 -16.11 -7.00 7.46
C HIS A 335 -16.55 -5.55 7.31
N THR A 336 -15.78 -4.59 7.84
CA THR A 336 -16.05 -3.16 7.68
C THR A 336 -15.97 -2.74 6.21
N ASN A 337 -14.95 -3.16 5.47
CA ASN A 337 -14.82 -2.89 4.04
C ASN A 337 -15.97 -3.51 3.23
N SER A 338 -16.42 -4.71 3.62
CA SER A 338 -17.58 -5.36 3.01
C SER A 338 -18.90 -4.60 3.27
N LEU A 339 -19.10 -4.10 4.49
CA LEU A 339 -20.24 -3.27 4.85
C LEU A 339 -20.22 -1.92 4.15
N LEU A 340 -19.06 -1.27 4.07
CA LEU A 340 -18.87 -0.03 3.31
C LEU A 340 -19.23 -0.25 1.84
N SER A 341 -18.78 -1.36 1.26
CA SER A 341 -19.09 -1.74 -0.12
C SER A 341 -20.60 -1.87 -0.33
N LEU A 342 -21.31 -2.56 0.57
CA LEU A 342 -22.77 -2.68 0.53
C LEU A 342 -23.45 -1.31 0.65
N MET A 343 -23.03 -0.48 1.60
CA MET A 343 -23.55 0.87 1.79
C MET A 343 -23.40 1.70 0.51
N LEU A 344 -22.22 1.70 -0.12
CA LEU A 344 -21.98 2.41 -1.38
C LEU A 344 -22.85 1.88 -2.53
N ILE A 345 -23.06 0.57 -2.63
CA ILE A 345 -23.95 0.00 -3.64
C ILE A 345 -25.40 0.47 -3.43
N THR A 346 -25.88 0.49 -2.19
CA THR A 346 -27.24 0.95 -1.87
C THR A 346 -27.40 2.45 -2.09
N ARG A 347 -26.40 3.27 -1.73
CA ARG A 347 -26.45 4.73 -1.90
C ARG A 347 -26.53 5.14 -3.37
N ALA A 348 -25.89 4.43 -4.28
CA ALA A 348 -25.97 4.72 -5.71
C ALA A 348 -27.40 4.58 -6.29
N HIS A 349 -28.40 4.16 -5.49
CA HIS A 349 -29.82 4.04 -5.84
C HIS A 349 -30.62 5.33 -5.56
N ALA A 350 -30.13 6.20 -4.67
CA ALA A 350 -30.69 7.52 -4.40
C ALA A 350 -30.06 8.55 -5.33
#